data_AF-A0AAW3J2R1-F1
#
_entry.id   AF-A0AAW3J2R1-F1
#
_cell.length_a   1.000
_cell.length_b   1.000
_cell.length_c   1.000
_cell.angle_alpha   90.00
_cell.angle_beta   90.00
_cell.angle_gamma   90.00
#
_symmetry.space_group_name_H-M   'P 1'
#
loop_
_entity.id
_entity.type
_entity.pdbx_description
1 polymer ?
#
loop_
_entity_poly.entity_id
_entity_poly.type
_entity_poly.pdbx_seq_one_letter_code
_entity_poly.pdbx_strand_id
1 'polypeptide(L)'
;MFAEYFSIIHHIDGRIRLRASAKLKKFLQENDTINPFNILEAIEASPAIKSIKFNKIIGSLTIQYDTNLFEPIYWESCIKGERLEEIAQKINWMIKEI
;
A
#
# COMPACT_ATOMS: atom_id res chain seq x y z
N MET A 1 10.45 1.78 -4.02
CA MET A 1 10.39 1.39 -2.59
C MET A 1 9.23 0.44 -2.30
N PHE A 2 7.94 0.85 -2.25
CA PHE A 2 6.83 -0.06 -1.88
C PHE A 2 6.61 -1.22 -2.86
N ALA A 3 6.60 -0.96 -4.17
CA ALA A 3 6.47 -1.96 -5.24
C ALA A 3 7.57 -3.04 -5.22
N GLU A 4 8.76 -2.72 -4.70
CA GLU A 4 9.88 -3.67 -4.61
C GLU A 4 9.75 -4.63 -3.43
N TYR A 5 8.89 -4.26 -2.47
CA TYR A 5 8.71 -4.98 -1.21
C TYR A 5 7.44 -5.80 -1.18
N PHE A 6 6.52 -5.61 -2.12
CA PHE A 6 5.23 -6.27 -2.13
C PHE A 6 4.85 -6.81 -3.51
N SER A 7 4.18 -7.97 -3.53
CA SER A 7 3.55 -8.51 -4.74
C SER A 7 2.08 -8.86 -4.48
N ILE A 8 1.24 -8.80 -5.52
CA ILE A 8 -0.19 -9.10 -5.41
C ILE A 8 -0.38 -10.61 -5.20
N ILE A 9 -1.04 -10.98 -4.10
CA ILE A 9 -1.53 -12.35 -3.88
C ILE A 9 -2.93 -12.49 -4.47
N HIS A 10 -3.78 -11.50 -4.21
CA HIS A 10 -5.18 -11.52 -4.62
C HIS A 10 -5.73 -10.10 -4.60
N HIS A 11 -6.53 -9.77 -5.60
CA HIS A 11 -7.19 -8.47 -5.69
C HIS A 11 -8.64 -8.67 -6.09
N ILE A 12 -9.54 -8.09 -5.30
CA ILE A 12 -10.95 -7.90 -5.64
C ILE A 12 -11.30 -6.46 -5.35
N ASP A 13 -12.37 -5.98 -5.97
CA ASP A 13 -12.92 -4.65 -5.73
C ASP A 13 -13.09 -4.40 -4.22
N GLY A 14 -12.40 -3.36 -3.74
CA GLY A 14 -12.42 -2.92 -2.35
C GLY A 14 -11.49 -3.68 -1.41
N ARG A 15 -10.72 -4.67 -1.90
CA ARG A 15 -9.73 -5.39 -1.08
C ARG A 15 -8.56 -5.95 -1.88
N ILE A 16 -7.35 -5.47 -1.55
CA ILE A 16 -6.10 -6.03 -2.05
C ILE A 16 -5.33 -6.76 -0.95
N ARG A 17 -4.77 -7.93 -1.29
CA ARG A 17 -3.86 -8.69 -0.44
C ARG A 17 -2.51 -8.81 -1.12
N LEU A 18 -1.45 -8.46 -0.39
CA LEU A 18 -0.08 -8.40 -0.83
C LEU A 18 0.83 -9.32 -0.01
N ARG A 19 1.85 -9.89 -0.67
CA ARG A 19 2.95 -10.65 -0.04
C ARG A 19 4.15 -9.74 0.14
N ALA A 20 4.66 -9.63 1.35
CA ALA A 20 5.97 -9.02 1.62
C ALA A 20 7.09 -9.89 1.05
N SER A 21 8.05 -9.29 0.35
CA SER A 21 9.22 -9.98 -0.18
C SER A 21 10.27 -10.21 0.92
N ALA A 22 11.17 -11.16 0.70
CA ALA A 22 12.32 -11.38 1.58
C ALA A 22 13.21 -10.12 1.69
N LYS A 23 13.23 -9.28 0.64
CA LYS A 23 13.93 -7.99 0.62
C LYS A 23 13.41 -7.05 1.71
N LEU A 24 12.09 -7.00 1.92
CA LEU A 24 11.49 -6.19 2.99
C LEU A 24 11.91 -6.69 4.37
N LYS A 25 11.90 -8.00 4.58
CA LYS A 25 12.33 -8.60 5.86
C LYS A 25 13.78 -8.26 6.17
N LYS A 26 14.67 -8.40 5.19
CA LYS A 26 16.09 -8.05 5.32
C LYS A 26 16.27 -6.56 5.61
N PHE A 27 15.58 -5.70 4.85
CA PHE A 27 15.60 -4.25 5.04
C PHE A 27 15.22 -3.84 6.47
N LEU A 28 14.12 -4.40 6.99
CA LEU A 28 13.63 -4.16 8.36
C LEU A 28 14.57 -4.69 9.46
N GLN A 29 15.44 -5.66 9.15
CA GLN A 29 16.44 -6.17 10.10
C GLN A 29 17.72 -5.33 10.12
N GLU A 30 18.04 -4.70 8.98
CA GLU A 30 19.28 -3.94 8.79
C GLU A 30 19.12 -2.44 9.04
N ASN A 31 17.88 -1.92 9.04
CA ASN A 31 17.59 -0.50 9.12
C ASN A 31 16.45 -0.23 10.10
N ASP A 32 16.78 0.20 11.32
CA ASP A 32 15.79 0.59 12.34
C ASP A 32 15.26 2.02 12.17
N THR A 33 15.88 2.82 11.29
CA THR A 33 15.55 4.25 11.12
C THR A 33 14.58 4.54 9.97
N ILE A 34 14.45 3.64 9.00
CA ILE A 34 13.57 3.83 7.84
C ILE A 34 12.41 2.85 7.96
N ASN A 35 11.21 3.38 8.15
CA ASN A 35 9.99 2.59 8.16
C ASN A 35 9.43 2.46 6.73
N PRO A 36 9.51 1.28 6.09
CA PRO A 36 9.00 1.06 4.73
C PRO A 36 7.47 1.10 4.66
N PHE A 37 6.79 1.18 5.81
CA PHE A 37 5.34 1.31 5.94
C PHE A 37 4.89 2.77 5.99
N ASN A 38 5.76 3.77 5.88
CA ASN A 38 5.37 5.20 5.85
C ASN A 38 4.31 5.52 4.79
N ILE A 39 4.33 4.84 3.63
CA ILE A 39 3.28 5.01 2.62
C ILE A 39 1.93 4.45 3.08
N LEU A 40 1.93 3.40 3.90
CA LEU A 40 0.71 2.86 4.50
C LEU A 40 0.14 3.83 5.53
N GLU A 41 1.00 4.44 6.35
CA GLU A 41 0.59 5.47 7.30
C GLU A 41 0.02 6.70 6.59
N ALA A 42 0.66 7.15 5.50
CA ALA A 42 0.18 8.27 4.70
C ALA A 42 -1.20 8.01 4.09
N ILE A 43 -1.43 6.80 3.54
CA ILE A 43 -2.73 6.47 2.93
C ILE A 43 -3.78 6.08 3.98
N GLU A 44 -3.40 5.62 5.17
CA GLU A 44 -4.34 5.30 6.25
C GLU A 44 -5.17 6.52 6.68
N ALA A 45 -4.62 7.73 6.55
CA ALA A 45 -5.34 8.97 6.76
C ALA A 45 -6.37 9.29 5.66
N SER A 46 -6.32 8.63 4.50
CA SER A 46 -7.26 8.89 3.40
C SER A 46 -8.64 8.32 3.69
N PRO A 47 -9.73 9.05 3.36
CA PRO A 47 -11.10 8.53 3.47
C PRO A 47 -11.35 7.30 2.57
N ALA A 48 -10.49 7.05 1.58
CA ALA A 48 -10.58 5.86 0.74
C ALA A 48 -10.18 4.58 1.47
N ILE A 49 -9.42 4.65 2.58
CA ILE A 49 -8.93 3.47 3.28
C ILE A 49 -9.87 3.10 4.44
N LYS A 50 -10.37 1.86 4.41
CA LYS A 50 -11.26 1.31 5.45
C LYS A 50 -10.48 0.56 6.53
N SER A 51 -9.45 -0.19 6.14
CA SER A 51 -8.53 -0.82 7.09
C SER A 51 -7.25 -1.28 6.43
N ILE A 52 -6.16 -1.28 7.22
CA ILE A 52 -4.87 -1.88 6.87
C ILE A 52 -4.53 -2.94 7.92
N LYS A 53 -4.18 -4.15 7.49
CA LYS A 53 -3.76 -5.25 8.38
C LYS A 53 -2.50 -5.92 7.86
N PHE A 54 -1.41 -5.83 8.61
CA PHE A 54 -0.16 -6.52 8.30
C PHE A 54 0.14 -7.66 9.27
N ASN A 55 0.14 -8.89 8.77
CA ASN A 55 0.62 -10.06 9.49
C ASN A 55 2.12 -10.26 9.21
N LYS A 56 2.96 -9.84 10.15
CA LYS A 56 4.43 -9.92 10.07
C LYS A 56 4.95 -11.37 9.98
N ILE A 57 4.29 -12.32 10.63
CA ILE A 57 4.76 -13.72 10.71
C ILE A 57 4.77 -14.36 9.32
N ILE A 58 3.68 -14.16 8.56
CA ILE A 58 3.53 -14.72 7.21
C ILE A 58 3.76 -13.68 6.10
N GLY A 59 4.18 -12.47 6.46
CA GLY A 59 4.41 -11.36 5.52
C GLY A 59 3.20 -11.04 4.66
N SER A 60 1.99 -11.00 5.24
CA SER A 60 0.74 -10.74 4.50
C SER A 60 0.20 -9.37 4.85
N LEU A 61 0.07 -8.49 3.86
CA LEU A 61 -0.57 -7.19 3.98
C LEU A 61 -1.96 -7.24 3.34
N THR A 62 -2.99 -6.84 4.05
CA THR A 62 -4.36 -6.70 3.52
C THR A 62 -4.80 -5.27 3.67
N ILE A 63 -5.30 -4.68 2.59
CA ILE A 63 -5.85 -3.34 2.58
C ILE A 63 -7.29 -3.42 2.07
N GLN A 64 -8.22 -2.86 2.84
CA GLN A 64 -9.60 -2.66 2.44
C GLN A 64 -9.81 -1.19 2.12
N TYR A 65 -10.47 -0.90 1.02
CA TYR A 65 -10.62 0.45 0.49
C TYR A 65 -11.99 0.68 -0.15
N ASP A 66 -12.34 1.93 -0.39
CA ASP A 66 -13.53 2.32 -1.14
C ASP A 66 -13.23 2.45 -2.64
N THR A 67 -13.88 1.64 -3.45
CA THR A 67 -13.66 1.61 -4.90
C THR A 67 -14.18 2.86 -5.60
N ASN A 68 -15.08 3.63 -4.99
CA ASN A 68 -15.58 4.87 -5.57
C ASN A 68 -14.58 6.01 -5.38
N LEU A 69 -13.75 5.95 -4.32
CA LEU A 69 -12.74 6.95 -4.02
C LEU A 69 -11.38 6.58 -4.60
N PHE A 70 -11.07 5.29 -4.66
CA PHE A 70 -9.80 4.78 -5.17
C PHE A 70 -10.01 3.49 -5.96
N GLU A 71 -9.95 3.59 -7.28
CA GLU A 71 -10.20 2.47 -8.20
C GLU A 71 -9.13 1.37 -8.08
N PRO A 72 -9.51 0.09 -8.31
CA PRO A 72 -8.58 -1.04 -8.28
C PRO A 72 -7.30 -0.84 -9.10
N ILE A 73 -7.41 -0.21 -10.27
CA ILE A 73 -6.28 -0.01 -11.20
C ILE A 73 -5.12 0.77 -10.55
N TYR A 74 -5.41 1.66 -9.60
CA TYR A 74 -4.39 2.44 -8.92
C TYR A 74 -3.54 1.58 -7.98
N TRP A 75 -4.14 0.60 -7.30
CA TRP A 75 -3.39 -0.36 -6.50
C TRP A 75 -2.49 -1.23 -7.35
N GLU A 76 -3.01 -1.73 -8.47
CA GLU A 76 -2.24 -2.57 -9.38
C GLU A 76 -1.08 -1.82 -10.01
N SER A 77 -1.33 -0.58 -10.45
CA SER A 77 -0.32 0.31 -11.00
C SER A 77 0.74 0.63 -9.96
N CYS A 78 0.35 0.91 -8.70
CA CYS A 78 1.28 1.14 -7.60
C CYS A 78 2.24 -0.05 -7.39
N ILE A 79 1.72 -1.28 -7.37
CA ILE A 79 2.55 -2.49 -7.18
C ILE A 79 3.42 -2.80 -8.41
N LYS A 80 3.01 -2.38 -9.61
CA LYS A 80 3.83 -2.48 -10.82
C LYS A 80 4.87 -1.38 -10.95
N GLY A 81 4.83 -0.34 -10.11
CA GLY A 81 5.69 0.84 -10.26
C GLY A 81 5.25 1.77 -11.38
N GLU A 82 3.99 1.67 -11.81
CA GLU A 82 3.39 2.46 -12.88
C GLU A 82 2.54 3.60 -12.31
N ARG A 83 2.37 4.68 -13.08
CA ARG A 83 1.48 5.81 -12.74
C ARG A 83 1.72 6.42 -11.34
N LEU A 84 2.95 6.33 -10.83
CA LEU A 84 3.26 6.70 -9.43
C LEU A 84 2.95 8.16 -9.12
N GLU A 85 3.16 9.07 -10.08
CA GLU A 85 2.86 10.49 -9.92
C GLU A 85 1.35 10.76 -9.83
N GLU A 86 0.56 10.13 -10.71
CA GLU A 86 -0.91 10.20 -10.68
C GLU A 86 -1.46 9.66 -9.35
N ILE A 87 -0.96 8.50 -8.90
CA ILE A 87 -1.35 7.88 -7.64
C ILE A 87 -1.03 8.81 -6.45
N ALA A 88 0.17 9.39 -6.43
CA ALA A 88 0.58 10.31 -5.37
C ALA A 88 -0.29 11.57 -5.34
N GLN A 89 -0.61 12.14 -6.51
CA GLN A 89 -1.51 13.29 -6.60
C GLN A 89 -2.91 12.96 -6.07
N LYS A 90 -3.46 11.80 -6.42
CA LYS A 90 -4.77 11.35 -5.94
C LYS A 90 -4.79 11.16 -4.43
N ILE A 91 -3.76 10.51 -3.86
CA ILE A 91 -3.61 10.35 -2.41
C ILE A 91 -3.54 11.72 -1.71
N ASN A 92 -2.69 12.62 -2.23
CA ASN A 92 -2.52 13.96 -1.66
C ASN A 92 -3.81 14.78 -1.70
N TRP A 93 -4.59 14.68 -2.79
CA TRP A 93 -5.88 15.35 -2.88
C TRP A 93 -6.84 14.82 -1.81
N MET A 94 -6.96 13.50 -1.67
CA MET A 94 -7.83 12.88 -0.66
C MET A 94 -7.47 13.23 0.79
N ILE A 95 -6.19 13.44 1.10
CA ILE A 95 -5.75 13.82 2.45
C ILE A 95 -5.97 15.32 2.72
N LYS A 96 -5.87 16.18 1.70
CA LYS A 96 -6.04 17.64 1.84
C LYS A 96 -7.49 18.08 1.95
N GLU A 97 -8.46 17.27 1.51
CA GLU A 97 -9.89 17.57 1.64
C GLU A 97 -10.47 17.19 3.02
N ILE A 98 -9.61 16.88 4.00
CA ILE A 98 -9.93 16.69 5.42
C ILE A 98 -9.75 18.01 6.16
#